data_AF-A0A9D2AI23-F1
#
_entry.id   AF-A0A9D2AI23-F1
#
_cell.length_a   1.000
_cell.length_b   1.000
_cell.length_c   1.000
_cell.angle_alpha   90.00
_cell.angle_beta   90.00
_cell.angle_gamma   90.00
#
_symmetry.space_group_name_H-M   'P 1'
#
loop_
_entity.id
_entity.type
_entity.pdbx_description
1 polymer ?
#
loop_
_entity_poly.entity_id
_entity_poly.type
_entity_poly.pdbx_seq_one_letter_code
_entity_poly.pdbx_strand_id
1 'polypeptide(L)'
;MESLWSILPFLTVLAVWGARTYYKKAWDKVQRPLLVALSVGSAAVTALLLCAVVLIVQKEGLSAAGKTLTCAEAAAMIGLFVWINVACWKKWKREQQN
;
A
#
# COMPACT_ATOMS: atom_id res chain seq x y z
N MET A 1 -18.36 -11.08 4.70
CA MET A 1 -18.15 -9.96 3.75
C MET A 1 -16.96 -9.06 4.10
N GLU A 2 -16.51 -9.00 5.37
CA GLU A 2 -15.40 -8.13 5.80
C GLU A 2 -14.01 -8.51 5.22
N SER A 3 -13.79 -9.79 4.91
CA SER A 3 -12.49 -10.30 4.41
C SER A 3 -12.08 -9.77 3.01
N LEU A 4 -13.04 -9.48 2.13
CA LEU A 4 -12.74 -9.07 0.74
C LEU A 4 -12.10 -7.69 0.65
N TRP A 5 -12.46 -6.78 1.55
CA TRP A 5 -11.94 -5.42 1.60
C TRP A 5 -10.49 -5.34 2.10
N SER A 6 -10.07 -6.28 2.97
CA SER A 6 -8.67 -6.38 3.42
C SER A 6 -7.77 -7.04 2.38
N ILE A 7 -8.31 -7.90 1.50
CA ILE A 7 -7.52 -8.62 0.50
C ILE A 7 -7.17 -7.72 -0.71
N LEU A 8 -8.08 -6.83 -1.10
CA LEU A 8 -7.89 -5.92 -2.23
C LEU A 8 -6.57 -5.09 -2.16
N PRO A 9 -6.23 -4.43 -1.03
CA PRO A 9 -4.96 -3.72 -0.90
C PRO A 9 -3.75 -4.65 -1.06
N PHE A 10 -3.78 -5.87 -0.49
CA PHE A 10 -2.71 -6.86 -0.64
C PHE A 10 -2.52 -7.28 -2.10
N LEU A 11 -3.61 -7.59 -2.81
CA LEU A 11 -3.56 -7.96 -4.23
C LEU A 11 -3.03 -6.82 -5.09
N THR A 12 -3.40 -5.59 -4.77
CA THR A 12 -2.92 -4.40 -5.48
C THR A 12 -1.41 -4.23 -5.32
N VAL A 13 -0.91 -4.39 -4.09
CA VAL A 13 0.53 -4.36 -3.80
C VAL A 13 1.27 -5.48 -4.53
N LEU A 14 0.74 -6.71 -4.49
CA LEU A 14 1.35 -7.87 -5.16
C LEU A 14 1.36 -7.71 -6.68
N ALA A 15 0.30 -7.16 -7.26
CA ALA A 15 0.23 -6.87 -8.68
C ALA A 15 1.26 -5.81 -9.09
N VAL A 16 1.42 -4.72 -8.31
CA VAL A 16 2.44 -3.69 -8.56
C VAL A 16 3.85 -4.27 -8.41
N TRP A 17 4.08 -5.09 -7.38
CA TRP A 17 5.36 -5.75 -7.17
C TRP A 17 5.71 -6.75 -8.28
N GLY A 18 4.74 -7.57 -8.69
CA GLY A 18 4.88 -8.54 -9.77
C GLY A 18 5.13 -7.87 -11.12
N ALA A 19 4.35 -6.83 -11.45
CA ALA A 19 4.54 -6.03 -12.66
C ALA A 19 5.95 -5.41 -12.72
N ARG A 20 6.46 -4.93 -11.58
CA ARG A 20 7.80 -4.36 -11.49
C ARG A 20 8.92 -5.40 -11.62
N THR A 21 8.73 -6.58 -11.03
CA THR A 21 9.78 -7.61 -10.95
C THR A 21 9.88 -8.39 -12.27
N TYR A 22 8.74 -8.79 -12.83
CA TYR A 22 8.68 -9.67 -13.99
C TYR A 22 8.41 -8.92 -15.31
N TYR A 23 7.78 -7.74 -15.28
CA TYR A 23 7.38 -6.99 -16.48
C TYR A 23 8.06 -5.61 -16.58
N LYS A 24 9.40 -5.55 -16.47
CA LYS A 24 10.19 -4.30 -16.54
C LYS A 24 9.84 -3.41 -17.75
N LYS A 25 9.64 -4.00 -18.93
CA LYS A 25 9.27 -3.26 -20.15
C LYS A 25 7.92 -2.54 -20.02
N ALA A 26 6.95 -3.14 -19.32
CA ALA A 26 5.66 -2.51 -19.07
C ALA A 26 5.79 -1.43 -17.99
N TRP A 27 6.57 -1.70 -16.94
CA TRP A 27 6.87 -0.73 -15.88
C TRP A 27 7.52 0.54 -16.42
N ASP A 28 8.48 0.42 -17.35
CA ASP A 28 9.14 1.59 -17.95
C ASP A 28 8.18 2.44 -18.78
N LYS A 29 7.17 1.83 -19.42
CA LYS A 29 6.10 2.54 -20.14
C LYS A 29 5.06 3.22 -19.25
N VAL A 30 5.04 2.95 -17.94
CA VAL A 30 4.09 3.58 -17.02
C VAL A 30 4.31 5.09 -17.01
N GLN A 31 3.27 5.83 -17.41
CA GLN A 31 3.31 7.28 -17.52
C GLN A 31 3.24 7.96 -16.14
N ARG A 32 3.86 9.14 -16.04
CA ARG A 32 3.87 10.00 -14.84
C ARG A 32 2.50 10.18 -14.14
N PRO A 33 1.37 10.47 -14.83
CA PRO A 33 0.07 10.60 -14.17
C PRO A 33 -0.36 9.33 -13.42
N LEU A 34 -0.01 8.14 -13.92
CA LEU A 34 -0.31 6.90 -13.22
C LEU A 34 0.54 6.73 -11.95
N LEU A 35 1.81 7.15 -11.97
CA LEU A 35 2.68 7.13 -10.78
C LEU A 35 2.14 8.07 -9.69
N VAL A 36 1.66 9.25 -10.07
CA VAL A 36 1.03 10.21 -9.14
C VAL A 36 -0.28 9.64 -8.59
N ALA A 37 -1.13 9.06 -9.45
CA ALA A 37 -2.38 8.42 -9.01
C ALA A 37 -2.12 7.26 -8.04
N LEU A 38 -1.14 6.40 -8.31
CA LEU A 38 -0.71 5.34 -7.40
C LEU A 38 -0.20 5.90 -6.08
N SER A 39 0.52 7.03 -6.10
CA SER A 39 1.07 7.65 -4.89
C SER A 39 -0.02 8.26 -4.01
N VAL A 40 -0.94 9.03 -4.62
CA VAL A 40 -2.09 9.62 -3.90
C VAL A 40 -3.03 8.52 -3.39
N GLY A 41 -3.33 7.51 -4.22
CA GLY A 41 -4.19 6.39 -3.83
C GLY A 41 -3.61 5.60 -2.66
N SER A 42 -2.31 5.29 -2.68
CA SER A 42 -1.66 4.57 -1.58
C SER A 42 -1.56 5.40 -0.31
N ALA A 43 -1.40 6.72 -0.40
CA ALA A 43 -1.47 7.62 0.77
C ALA A 43 -2.88 7.64 1.39
N ALA A 44 -3.93 7.70 0.56
CA ALA A 44 -5.32 7.63 1.03
C ALA A 44 -5.63 6.30 1.73
N VAL A 45 -5.21 5.16 1.14
CA VAL A 45 -5.36 3.84 1.76
C VAL A 45 -4.59 3.75 3.08
N THR A 46 -3.38 4.30 3.14
CA THR A 46 -2.58 4.36 4.38
C THR A 46 -3.32 5.13 5.48
N ALA A 47 -3.92 6.27 5.17
CA ALA A 47 -4.71 7.06 6.13
C ALA A 47 -5.95 6.29 6.63
N LEU A 48 -6.65 5.59 5.73
CA LEU A 48 -7.79 4.75 6.10
C LEU A 48 -7.39 3.59 7.00
N LEU A 49 -6.26 2.93 6.72
CA LEU A 49 -5.72 1.86 7.56
C LEU A 49 -5.37 2.35 8.96
N LEU A 50 -4.71 3.52 9.07
CA LEU A 50 -4.41 4.13 10.37
C LEU A 50 -5.69 4.45 11.16
N CYS A 51 -6.71 5.00 10.50
CA CYS A 51 -8.00 5.27 11.12
C CYS A 51 -8.66 3.98 11.64
N ALA A 52 -8.66 2.92 10.82
CA ALA A 52 -9.19 1.61 11.20
C ALA A 52 -8.45 1.01 12.42
N VAL A 53 -7.11 1.12 12.45
CA VAL A 53 -6.30 0.68 13.61
C VAL A 53 -6.70 1.42 14.88
N VAL A 54 -6.83 2.75 14.82
CA VAL A 54 -7.23 3.55 16.00
C VAL A 54 -8.60 3.09 16.53
N LEU A 55 -9.57 2.88 15.64
CA LEU A 55 -10.90 2.40 16.02
C LEU A 55 -10.89 1.00 16.65
N ILE A 56 -10.03 0.11 16.15
CA ILE A 56 -9.90 -1.27 16.67
C ILE A 56 -9.20 -1.29 18.03
N VAL A 57 -8.17 -0.47 18.22
CA VAL A 57 -7.48 -0.35 19.51
C VAL A 57 -8.42 0.16 20.60
N GLN A 58 -9.34 1.07 20.25
CA GLN A 58 -10.35 1.62 21.16
C GLN A 58 -11.51 0.66 21.46
N LYS A 59 -11.75 -0.39 20.66
CA LYS A 59 -12.78 -1.39 20.97
C LYS A 59 -12.39 -2.25 22.17
N GLU A 60 -13.17 -2.23 23.23
CA GLU A 60 -12.94 -3.05 24.43
C GLU A 60 -13.17 -4.56 24.21
N GLY A 61 -13.95 -4.94 23.19
CA GLY A 61 -14.31 -6.34 22.91
C GLY A 61 -13.23 -7.20 22.24
N LEU A 62 -12.07 -6.66 21.85
CA LEU A 62 -10.95 -7.45 21.33
C LEU A 62 -9.94 -7.79 22.42
N SER A 63 -9.55 -9.07 22.50
CA SER A 63 -8.39 -9.51 23.28
C SER A 63 -7.13 -8.76 22.86
N ALA A 64 -6.22 -8.53 23.81
CA ALA A 64 -4.94 -7.87 23.57
C ALA A 64 -4.19 -8.48 22.38
N ALA A 65 -4.14 -9.81 22.28
CA ALA A 65 -3.50 -10.52 21.17
C ALA A 65 -4.16 -10.23 19.81
N GLY A 66 -5.49 -10.08 19.79
CA GLY A 66 -6.23 -9.71 18.58
C GLY A 66 -5.85 -8.30 18.11
N LYS A 67 -5.79 -7.33 19.04
CA LYS A 67 -5.37 -5.95 18.74
C LYS A 67 -3.94 -5.91 18.20
N THR A 68 -3.01 -6.64 18.81
CA THR A 68 -1.61 -6.68 18.35
C THR A 68 -1.48 -7.25 16.95
N LEU A 69 -2.23 -8.32 16.64
CA LEU A 69 -2.23 -8.94 15.31
C LEU A 69 -2.75 -7.98 14.24
N THR A 70 -3.86 -7.28 14.51
CA THR A 70 -4.43 -6.34 13.54
C THR A 70 -3.52 -5.12 13.34
N CYS A 71 -2.87 -4.63 14.40
CA CYS A 71 -1.86 -3.58 14.29
C CYS A 71 -0.65 -4.03 13.47
N ALA A 72 -0.18 -5.27 13.64
CA ALA A 72 0.94 -5.81 12.88
C ALA A 72 0.60 -5.96 11.39
N GLU A 73 -0.60 -6.44 11.07
CA GLU A 73 -1.09 -6.54 9.69
C GLU A 73 -1.19 -5.17 9.03
N ALA A 74 -1.78 -4.19 9.72
CA ALA A 74 -1.87 -2.82 9.22
C ALA A 74 -0.49 -2.18 9.03
N ALA A 75 0.44 -2.38 9.97
CA ALA A 75 1.82 -1.89 9.85
C ALA A 75 2.53 -2.50 8.64
N ALA A 76 2.36 -3.80 8.38
CA ALA A 76 2.91 -4.46 7.21
C ALA A 76 2.34 -3.89 5.90
N MET A 77 1.03 -3.67 5.84
CA MET A 77 0.38 -3.03 4.68
C MET A 77 0.88 -1.61 4.44
N ILE A 78 0.95 -0.79 5.50
CA ILE A 78 1.45 0.59 5.40
C ILE A 78 2.89 0.58 4.90
N GLY A 79 3.75 -0.29 5.43
CA GLY A 79 5.13 -0.45 4.97
C GLY A 79 5.22 -0.77 3.47
N LEU A 80 4.34 -1.65 2.97
CA LEU A 80 4.26 -1.99 1.55
C LEU A 80 3.82 -0.80 0.69
N PHE A 81 2.81 -0.03 1.12
CA PHE A 81 2.36 1.17 0.40
C PHE A 81 3.41 2.27 0.37
N VAL A 82 4.11 2.50 1.48
CA VAL A 82 5.24 3.42 1.55
C VAL A 82 6.36 2.97 0.61
N TRP A 83 6.66 1.67 0.56
CA TRP A 83 7.65 1.12 -0.36
C TRP A 83 7.28 1.35 -1.83
N ILE A 84 6.01 1.18 -2.20
CA ILE A 84 5.50 1.49 -3.55
C ILE A 84 5.69 2.98 -3.86
N ASN A 85 5.32 3.88 -2.95
CA ASN A 85 5.51 5.33 -3.13
C ASN A 85 6.97 5.68 -3.39
N VAL A 86 7.88 5.19 -2.53
CA VAL A 86 9.32 5.43 -2.68
C VAL A 86 9.83 4.90 -4.02
N ALA A 87 9.34 3.75 -4.47
CA ALA A 87 9.69 3.18 -5.75
C ALA A 87 9.19 4.01 -6.95
N CYS A 88 7.93 4.46 -6.91
CA CYS A 88 7.36 5.34 -7.91
C CYS A 88 8.14 6.66 -8.00
N TRP A 89 8.48 7.25 -6.85
CA TRP A 89 9.28 8.47 -6.77
C TRP A 89 10.69 8.28 -7.33
N LYS A 90 11.35 7.15 -7.03
CA LYS A 90 12.66 6.81 -7.63
C LYS A 90 12.58 6.67 -9.14
N LYS A 91 11.50 6.09 -9.69
CA LYS A 91 11.28 6.03 -11.14
C LYS A 91 11.14 7.45 -11.71
N TRP A 92 10.26 8.26 -11.12
CA TRP A 92 10.01 9.63 -11.56
C TRP A 92 11.27 10.48 -11.56
N LYS A 93 12.10 10.40 -10.51
CA LYS A 93 13.37 11.12 -10.44
C LYS A 93 14.33 10.73 -11.57
N ARG A 94 14.42 9.45 -11.93
CA ARG A 94 15.27 8.99 -13.04
C ARG A 94 14.78 9.50 -14.39
N GLU A 95 13.47 9.57 -14.60
CA GLU A 95 12.87 10.14 -15.82
C GLU A 95 13.03 11.67 -15.94
N GLN A 96 13.49 12.37 -14.90
CA GLN A 96 13.77 13.82 -14.94
C GLN A 96 15.27 14.11 -15.10
N GLN A 97 16.13 13.11 -14.90
CA GLN A 97 17.59 13.24 -15.00
C GLN A 97 18.15 12.75 -16.35
N ASN A 98 17.33 12.05 -17.13
CA ASN A 98 17.57 11.70 -18.54
C ASN A 98 16.82 12.66 -19.45
#